data_AF-A0A2H0A1D1-F1
#
_entry.id   AF-A0A2H0A1D1-F1
#
_cell.length_a   1.000
_cell.length_b   1.000
_cell.length_c   1.000
_cell.angle_alpha   90.00
_cell.angle_beta   90.00
_cell.angle_gamma   90.00
#
_symmetry.space_group_name_H-M   'P 1'
#
loop_
_entity.id
_entity.type
_entity.pdbx_description
1 polymer ?
#
loop_
_entity_poly.entity_id
_entity_poly.type
_entity_poly.pdbx_seq_one_letter_code
_entity_poly.pdbx_strand_id
1 'polypeptide(L)'
;MIVSIHQPDYLPWLGFFDKILRCDVFVLLDNVQFSKNYFTNRNKIRTAAGSATSQGWTWLTVPVLTKGKADQRIDEVQINNISERRWAEKHWKSIEQSYKKALFFSKYADFFYQLYSKEL
;
A
#
# COMPACT_ATOMS: atom_id res chain seq x y z
N MET A 1 -4.47 12.03 -28.63
CA MET A 1 -3.66 11.08 -27.85
C MET A 1 -3.39 11.69 -26.49
N ILE A 2 -4.02 11.15 -25.44
CA ILE A 2 -3.85 11.55 -24.04
C ILE A 2 -2.84 10.59 -23.40
N VAL A 3 -1.77 11.15 -22.84
CA VAL A 3 -0.76 10.39 -22.10
C VAL A 3 -0.82 10.79 -20.63
N SER A 4 -0.87 9.80 -19.74
CA SER A 4 -0.79 10.00 -18.29
C SER A 4 0.45 9.32 -17.74
N ILE A 5 1.11 9.97 -16.79
CA ILE A 5 2.28 9.44 -16.09
C ILE A 5 2.10 9.55 -14.58
N HIS A 6 2.44 8.49 -13.84
CA HIS A 6 2.29 8.46 -12.38
C HIS A 6 3.29 7.52 -11.72
N GLN A 7 3.83 7.92 -10.56
CA GLN A 7 4.63 7.02 -9.72
C GLN A 7 3.73 5.92 -9.10
N PRO A 8 4.22 4.71 -8.83
CA PRO A 8 3.43 3.70 -8.15
C PRO A 8 3.15 4.09 -6.69
N ASP A 9 1.96 3.75 -6.22
CA ASP A 9 1.54 3.90 -4.82
C ASP A 9 1.15 2.53 -4.24
N TYR A 10 1.40 2.31 -2.96
CA TYR A 10 0.89 1.15 -2.23
C TYR A 10 -0.61 1.31 -1.99
N LEU A 11 -1.41 0.36 -2.46
CA LEU A 11 -2.89 0.42 -2.44
C LEU A 11 -3.44 1.73 -3.07
N PRO A 12 -3.25 1.96 -4.38
CA PRO A 12 -3.62 3.21 -5.02
C PRO A 12 -5.09 3.61 -4.81
N TRP A 13 -5.34 4.91 -4.69
CA TRP A 13 -6.68 5.46 -4.60
C TRP A 13 -7.40 5.41 -5.96
N LEU A 14 -8.72 5.57 -5.98
CA LEU A 14 -9.54 5.38 -7.19
C LEU A 14 -9.12 6.24 -8.37
N GLY A 15 -8.61 7.46 -8.15
CA GLY A 15 -8.18 8.31 -9.25
C GLY A 15 -6.87 7.90 -9.90
N PHE A 16 -6.07 7.01 -9.30
CA PHE A 16 -4.99 6.33 -10.01
C PHE A 16 -5.57 5.49 -11.17
N PHE A 17 -6.62 4.73 -10.89
CA PHE A 17 -7.31 3.92 -11.89
C PHE A 17 -8.14 4.76 -12.86
N ASP A 18 -8.78 5.85 -12.40
CA ASP A 18 -9.48 6.79 -13.28
C ASP A 18 -8.52 7.44 -14.30
N LYS A 19 -7.27 7.75 -13.90
CA LYS A 19 -6.23 8.21 -14.84
C LYS A 19 -5.95 7.17 -15.91
N ILE A 20 -5.78 5.90 -15.53
CA ILE A 20 -5.57 4.79 -16.47
C ILE A 20 -6.74 4.68 -17.45
N LEU A 21 -7.98 4.76 -16.94
CA LEU A 21 -9.19 4.65 -17.76
C LEU A 21 -9.40 5.81 -18.74
N ARG A 22 -8.78 6.98 -18.49
CA ARG A 22 -8.97 8.21 -19.28
C ARG A 22 -7.86 8.51 -20.28
N CYS A 23 -6.75 7.77 -20.26
CA CYS A 23 -5.61 7.98 -21.16
C CYS A 23 -5.51 6.90 -22.23
N ASP A 24 -4.94 7.26 -23.38
CA ASP A 24 -4.59 6.30 -24.43
C ASP A 24 -3.32 5.51 -24.06
N VAL A 25 -2.41 6.15 -23.32
CA VAL A 25 -1.17 5.55 -22.82
C VAL A 25 -0.94 5.95 -21.36
N PHE A 26 -0.76 4.96 -20.50
CA PHE A 26 -0.37 5.16 -19.11
C PHE A 26 1.08 4.74 -18.88
N VAL A 27 1.90 5.64 -18.36
CA VAL A 27 3.29 5.37 -17.99
C VAL A 27 3.40 5.27 -16.48
N LEU A 28 3.81 4.10 -15.98
CA LEU A 28 4.20 3.94 -14.59
C LEU A 28 5.63 4.47 -14.42
N LEU A 29 5.80 5.51 -13.61
CA LEU A 29 7.07 6.19 -13.39
C LEU A 29 7.78 5.60 -12.16
N ASP A 30 8.42 4.45 -12.33
CA ASP A 30 9.16 3.73 -11.28
C ASP A 30 10.68 3.91 -11.37
N ASN A 31 11.18 4.55 -12.44
CA ASN A 31 12.60 4.82 -12.67
C ASN A 31 13.14 6.08 -11.98
N VAL A 32 12.41 6.61 -11.00
CA VAL A 32 12.75 7.83 -10.24
C VAL A 32 13.11 7.49 -8.80
N GLN A 33 13.78 8.41 -8.11
CA GLN A 33 14.23 8.21 -6.73
C GLN A 33 13.08 7.86 -5.78
N PHE A 34 13.28 6.81 -4.98
CA PHE A 34 12.36 6.41 -3.93
C PHE A 34 12.36 7.41 -2.78
N SER A 35 11.16 7.86 -2.38
CA SER A 35 10.99 8.71 -1.20
C SER A 35 10.54 7.88 0.01
N LYS A 36 11.38 7.85 1.05
CA LYS A 36 11.05 7.19 2.31
C LYS A 36 9.83 7.85 2.95
N ASN A 37 8.96 7.05 3.55
CA ASN A 37 7.74 7.51 4.23
C ASN A 37 6.69 8.14 3.30
N TYR A 38 6.73 7.81 2.00
CA TYR A 38 5.74 8.25 1.02
C TYR A 38 4.74 7.13 0.68
N PHE A 39 3.74 7.43 -0.15
CA PHE A 39 2.67 6.49 -0.48
C PHE A 39 3.13 5.26 -1.27
N THR A 40 4.33 5.29 -1.85
CA THR A 40 4.94 4.18 -2.58
C THR A 40 5.07 2.90 -1.75
N ASN A 41 5.28 2.99 -0.44
CA ASN A 41 5.42 1.81 0.44
C ASN A 41 4.46 1.79 1.64
N ARG A 42 3.51 2.73 1.73
CA ARG A 42 2.53 2.76 2.82
C ARG A 42 1.25 3.47 2.45
N ASN A 43 0.15 3.11 3.11
CA ASN A 43 -1.14 3.76 2.94
C ASN A 43 -1.91 3.83 4.26
N LYS A 44 -2.93 4.70 4.34
CA LYS A 44 -3.82 4.80 5.49
C LYS A 44 -5.08 3.97 5.28
N ILE A 45 -5.53 3.30 6.34
CA ILE A 45 -6.85 2.67 6.41
C ILE A 45 -7.67 3.28 7.54
N ARG A 46 -8.99 3.31 7.38
CA ARG A 46 -9.91 3.68 8.45
C ARG A 46 -9.89 2.61 9.52
N THR A 47 -9.98 3.03 10.79
CA THR A 47 -10.15 2.11 11.92
C THR A 47 -11.52 2.30 12.55
N ALA A 48 -12.02 1.26 13.21
CA ALA A 48 -13.30 1.32 13.94
C ALA A 48 -13.25 2.26 15.17
N ALA A 49 -12.04 2.63 15.64
CA ALA A 49 -11.83 3.47 16.81
C ALA A 49 -11.91 4.97 16.46
N GLY A 50 -13.13 5.48 16.35
CA GLY A 50 -13.41 6.91 16.51
C GLY A 50 -13.47 7.28 17.99
N SER A 51 -12.32 7.55 18.61
CA SER A 51 -12.26 8.27 19.90
C SER A 51 -12.07 9.77 19.59
N ALA A 52 -12.57 10.64 20.47
CA ALA A 52 -12.38 12.10 20.41
C ALA A 52 -10.91 12.55 20.28
N THR A 53 -9.94 11.65 20.47
CA THR A 53 -8.49 11.88 20.36
C THR A 53 -7.80 11.13 19.20
N SER A 54 -8.51 10.29 18.45
CA SER A 54 -8.00 9.48 17.33
C SER A 54 -8.77 9.80 16.06
N GLN A 55 -8.09 10.29 15.02
CA GLN A 55 -8.70 10.62 13.72
C GLN A 55 -9.25 9.39 12.95
N GLY A 56 -9.31 8.20 13.56
CA GLY A 56 -9.88 6.99 12.96
C GLY A 56 -9.07 6.46 11.78
N TRP A 57 -7.75 6.64 11.81
CA TRP A 57 -6.82 6.20 10.77
C TRP A 57 -5.62 5.46 11.35
N THR A 58 -5.11 4.48 10.63
CA THR A 58 -3.81 3.86 10.90
C THR A 58 -3.03 3.65 9.61
N TRP A 59 -1.70 3.57 9.71
CA TRP A 59 -0.82 3.29 8.58
C TRP A 59 -0.62 1.79 8.40
N LEU A 60 -0.77 1.33 7.16
CA LEU A 60 -0.21 0.08 6.68
C LEU A 60 1.11 0.40 5.98
N THR A 61 2.24 0.01 6.58
CA THR A 61 3.58 0.24 6.02
C THR A 61 4.22 -1.08 5.61
N VAL A 62 4.62 -1.20 4.35
CA VAL A 62 5.50 -2.27 3.86
C VAL A 62 6.93 -1.86 4.16
N PRO A 63 7.68 -2.64 4.96
CA PRO A 63 9.06 -2.31 5.30
C PRO A 63 9.95 -2.57 4.09
N VAL A 64 10.91 -1.68 3.85
CA VAL A 64 11.81 -1.74 2.68
C VAL A 64 13.25 -1.51 3.11
N LEU A 65 14.19 -2.03 2.33
CA LEU A 65 15.62 -1.86 2.60
C LEU A 65 16.07 -0.42 2.31
N THR A 66 16.30 0.38 3.35
CA THR A 66 16.75 1.79 3.19
C THR A 66 18.19 2.06 3.61
N LYS A 67 18.83 1.13 4.36
CA LYS A 67 20.18 1.37 4.89
C LYS A 67 21.19 1.40 3.72
N GLY A 68 21.91 2.51 3.57
CA GLY A 68 22.88 2.69 2.48
C GLY A 68 22.28 2.85 1.09
N LYS A 69 20.97 3.09 0.99
CA LYS A 69 20.21 3.15 -0.28
C LYS A 69 19.41 4.46 -0.40
N ALA A 70 20.07 5.59 -0.19
CA ALA A 70 19.42 6.92 -0.19
C ALA A 70 18.91 7.32 -1.60
N ASP A 71 19.65 6.94 -2.64
CA ASP A 71 19.36 7.32 -4.03
C ASP A 71 18.75 6.17 -4.85
N GLN A 72 18.28 5.11 -4.18
CA GLN A 72 17.66 3.97 -4.88
C GLN A 72 16.41 4.43 -5.64
N ARG A 73 16.22 3.91 -6.85
CA ARG A 73 14.99 4.12 -7.61
C ARG A 73 13.85 3.26 -7.08
N ILE A 74 12.62 3.62 -7.39
CA ILE A 74 11.44 2.86 -6.94
C ILE A 74 11.49 1.41 -7.45
N ASP A 75 11.92 1.18 -8.69
CA ASP A 75 12.07 -0.16 -9.28
C ASP A 75 13.22 -1.00 -8.67
N GLU A 76 14.09 -0.40 -7.87
CA GLU A 76 15.18 -1.08 -7.14
C GLU A 76 14.81 -1.41 -5.69
N VAL A 77 13.66 -0.94 -5.21
CA VAL A 77 13.22 -1.11 -3.82
C VAL A 77 12.88 -2.56 -3.53
N GLN A 78 13.49 -3.09 -2.48
CA GLN A 78 13.22 -4.44 -2.00
C GLN A 78 12.51 -4.42 -0.64
N ILE A 79 11.52 -5.29 -0.49
CA ILE A 79 10.81 -5.50 0.78
C ILE A 79 11.79 -6.08 1.80
N ASN A 80 11.78 -5.54 3.02
CA ASN A 80 12.62 -6.03 4.11
C ASN A 80 11.98 -7.22 4.84
N ASN A 81 11.96 -8.38 4.18
CA ASN A 81 11.50 -9.64 4.79
C ASN A 81 12.58 -10.32 5.65
N ILE A 82 13.80 -9.79 5.72
CA ILE A 82 14.85 -10.38 6.55
C ILE A 82 14.63 -10.02 8.02
N SER A 83 14.50 -8.72 8.33
CA SER A 83 14.36 -8.25 9.71
C SER A 83 12.91 -7.96 10.14
N GLU A 84 11.96 -7.84 9.21
CA GLU A 84 10.59 -7.38 9.52
C GLU A 84 9.46 -8.33 9.07
N ARG A 85 9.67 -9.65 9.14
CA ARG A 85 8.74 -10.71 8.65
C ARG A 85 7.27 -10.63 9.07
N ARG A 86 6.95 -9.92 10.16
CA ARG A 86 5.59 -9.84 10.72
C ARG A 86 4.76 -8.68 10.17
N TRP A 87 5.28 -7.88 9.23
CA TRP A 87 4.54 -6.74 8.70
C TRP A 87 3.24 -7.16 7.99
N ALA A 88 3.26 -8.25 7.22
CA ALA A 88 2.10 -8.77 6.51
C ALA A 88 0.99 -9.26 7.47
N GLU A 89 1.38 -10.00 8.52
CA GLU A 89 0.46 -10.43 9.59
C GLU A 89 -0.18 -9.22 10.29
N LYS A 90 0.62 -8.17 10.58
CA LYS A 90 0.12 -6.92 11.18
C LYS A 90 -0.85 -6.20 10.25
N HIS A 91 -0.57 -6.17 8.94
CA HIS A 91 -1.49 -5.58 7.96
C HIS A 91 -2.82 -6.33 7.95
N TRP A 92 -2.78 -7.65 7.83
CA TRP A 92 -3.99 -8.48 7.82
C TRP A 92 -4.83 -8.24 9.08
N LYS A 93 -4.23 -8.33 10.27
CA LYS A 93 -4.94 -8.08 11.54
C LYS A 93 -5.55 -6.67 11.60
N SER A 94 -4.85 -5.67 11.07
CA SER A 94 -5.35 -4.29 11.05
C SER A 94 -6.57 -4.14 10.13
N ILE A 95 -6.54 -4.78 8.96
CA ILE A 95 -7.66 -4.81 8.00
C ILE A 95 -8.84 -5.58 8.59
N GLU A 96 -8.60 -6.78 9.11
CA GLU A 96 -9.63 -7.62 9.74
C GLU A 96 -10.32 -6.88 10.88
N GLN A 97 -9.56 -6.32 11.84
CA GLN A 97 -10.14 -5.59 12.97
C GLN A 97 -10.93 -4.36 12.54
N SER A 98 -10.48 -3.67 11.49
CA SER A 98 -11.12 -2.44 11.00
C SER A 98 -12.38 -2.71 10.20
N TYR A 99 -12.41 -3.80 9.42
CA TYR A 99 -13.45 -4.02 8.42
C TYR A 99 -14.28 -5.29 8.62
N LYS A 100 -14.04 -6.13 9.64
CA LYS A 100 -14.81 -7.38 9.84
C LYS A 100 -16.34 -7.21 9.90
N LYS A 101 -16.83 -6.03 10.22
CA LYS A 101 -18.26 -5.68 10.27
C LYS A 101 -18.78 -4.97 9.00
N ALA A 102 -17.92 -4.72 8.01
CA ALA A 102 -18.29 -4.06 6.77
C ALA A 102 -19.12 -5.00 5.88
N LEU A 103 -20.08 -4.45 5.15
CA LEU A 103 -21.04 -5.18 4.32
C LEU A 103 -20.39 -6.19 3.36
N PHE A 104 -19.23 -5.85 2.80
CA PHE A 104 -18.54 -6.67 1.81
C PHE A 104 -17.28 -7.36 2.35
N PHE A 105 -17.06 -7.37 3.67
CA PHE A 105 -15.84 -7.97 4.23
C PHE A 105 -15.69 -9.44 3.86
N SER A 106 -16.72 -10.25 4.09
CA SER A 106 -16.70 -11.68 3.77
C SER A 106 -16.40 -11.97 2.30
N LYS A 107 -16.84 -11.08 1.38
CA LYS A 107 -16.60 -11.23 -0.06
C LYS A 107 -15.12 -11.07 -0.43
N TYR A 108 -14.36 -10.25 0.30
CA TYR A 108 -12.98 -9.91 -0.05
C TYR A 108 -11.93 -10.40 0.97
N ALA A 109 -12.36 -10.84 2.15
CA ALA A 109 -11.48 -11.25 3.25
C ALA A 109 -10.46 -12.32 2.81
N ASP A 110 -10.92 -13.37 2.14
CA ASP A 110 -10.07 -14.48 1.73
C ASP A 110 -8.97 -14.03 0.75
N PHE A 111 -9.29 -13.14 -0.18
CA PHE A 111 -8.30 -12.58 -1.11
C PHE A 111 -7.16 -11.85 -0.36
N PHE A 112 -7.52 -10.97 0.59
CA PHE A 112 -6.53 -10.24 1.36
C PHE A 112 -5.77 -11.14 2.33
N TYR A 113 -6.45 -12.10 2.98
CA TYR A 113 -5.79 -13.08 3.84
C TYR A 113 -4.75 -13.87 3.07
N GLN A 114 -5.12 -14.47 1.93
CA GLN A 114 -4.19 -15.21 1.07
C GLN A 114 -3.04 -14.34 0.58
N LEU A 115 -3.30 -13.07 0.23
CA LEU A 115 -2.25 -12.13 -0.18
C LEU A 115 -1.19 -11.93 0.92
N TYR A 116 -1.63 -11.70 2.16
CA TYR A 116 -0.72 -11.48 3.30
C TYR A 116 -0.14 -12.77 3.92
N SER A 117 -0.70 -13.93 3.59
CA SER A 117 -0.19 -15.24 4.03
C SER A 117 0.88 -15.83 3.11
N LYS A 118 1.14 -15.24 1.94
CA LYS A 118 2.24 -15.68 1.08
C LYS A 118 3.59 -15.37 1.74
N GLU A 119 4.48 -16.35 1.73
CA GLU A 119 5.90 -16.08 1.96
C GLU A 119 6.41 -15.27 0.75
N LEU A 120 6.71 -13.99 0.99
CA LEU A 120 7.24 -13.04 0.01
C LEU A 120 8.76 -12.92 0.15
#